data_AF-A0A1H5W5P6-F1
#
_entry.id   AF-A0A1H5W5P6-F1
#
_cell.length_a   1.000
_cell.length_b   1.000
_cell.length_c   1.000
_cell.angle_alpha   90.00
_cell.angle_beta   90.00
_cell.angle_gamma   90.00
#
_symmetry.space_group_name_H-M   'P 1'
#
loop_
_entity.id
_entity.type
_entity.pdbx_description
1 polymer ?
#
loop_
_entity_poly.entity_id
_entity_poly.type
_entity_poly.pdbx_seq_one_letter_code
_entity_poly.pdbx_strand_id
1 'polypeptide(L)'
;MQPPSRPFAGLHIPTAEGVTLERFLRCAKVVLSERDGGSAKASVTHGAVASERLMVKVEIQKIPGEGAHVSFQMGRRRGHKSPDPETMARILADIVLRASTLVEVSAVEWLQPSIKLAPQEFQNSMRYVSPKRGINIQQHEMEGQSAEVDEVEENLARLFRETDLGDADAGETSGTHSESWASTGGKESPDTSKKSLMKRAFRRIRKS
;
A
#
# COMPACT_ATOMS: atom_id res chain seq x y z
N MET A 1 -14.34 -18.92 -13.12
CA MET A 1 -14.87 -18.19 -11.95
C MET A 1 -14.21 -16.83 -11.92
N GLN A 2 -14.99 -15.77 -11.72
CA GLN A 2 -14.49 -14.40 -11.68
C GLN A 2 -13.63 -14.22 -10.42
N PRO A 3 -12.44 -13.60 -10.51
CA PRO A 3 -11.60 -13.38 -9.32
C PRO A 3 -12.36 -12.55 -8.28
N PRO A 4 -12.08 -12.72 -6.98
CA PRO A 4 -12.62 -11.81 -5.97
C PRO A 4 -12.19 -10.41 -6.33
N SER A 5 -13.16 -9.52 -6.49
CA SER A 5 -12.90 -8.13 -6.83
C SER A 5 -12.02 -7.54 -5.73
N ARG A 6 -10.77 -7.21 -6.07
CA ARG A 6 -9.92 -6.34 -5.24
C ARG A 6 -10.77 -5.16 -4.80
N PRO A 7 -10.67 -4.68 -3.54
CA PRO A 7 -11.47 -3.56 -3.08
C PRO A 7 -11.38 -2.42 -4.10
N PHE A 8 -12.53 -2.14 -4.69
CA PHE A 8 -12.69 -1.29 -5.85
C PHE A 8 -13.55 -0.10 -5.47
N ALA A 9 -13.19 1.05 -5.98
CA ALA A 9 -14.12 2.18 -6.02
C ALA A 9 -13.98 2.91 -7.34
N GLY A 10 -15.09 3.41 -7.86
CA GLY A 10 -15.15 4.20 -9.09
C GLY A 10 -15.85 5.53 -8.83
N LEU A 11 -15.38 6.60 -9.46
CA LEU A 11 -16.05 7.89 -9.49
C LEU A 11 -16.52 8.17 -10.91
N HIS A 12 -17.82 8.40 -11.07
CA HIS A 12 -18.39 8.96 -12.30
C HIS A 12 -18.40 10.48 -12.19
N ILE A 13 -17.74 11.14 -13.13
CA ILE A 13 -17.55 12.59 -13.16
C ILE A 13 -18.21 13.10 -14.44
N PRO A 14 -19.24 13.98 -14.35
CA PRO A 14 -20.00 14.43 -15.53
C PRO A 14 -19.18 15.32 -16.47
N THR A 15 -18.04 15.86 -16.03
CA THR A 15 -17.19 16.74 -16.82
C THR A 15 -15.72 16.32 -16.70
N ALA A 16 -15.07 16.04 -17.82
CA ALA A 16 -13.67 15.60 -17.86
C ALA A 16 -12.64 16.73 -17.65
N GLU A 17 -13.11 17.98 -17.55
CA GLU A 17 -12.25 19.15 -17.37
C GLU A 17 -11.56 19.12 -16.00
N GLY A 18 -10.24 19.37 -15.98
CA GLY A 18 -9.46 19.37 -14.74
C GLY A 18 -9.24 18.01 -14.08
N VAL A 19 -9.76 16.92 -14.66
CA VAL A 19 -9.56 15.53 -14.24
C VAL A 19 -8.16 15.08 -14.69
N THR A 20 -7.24 14.98 -13.73
CA THR A 20 -5.81 14.65 -13.95
C THR A 20 -5.35 13.57 -12.97
N LEU A 21 -4.50 12.66 -13.44
CA LEU A 21 -4.03 11.50 -12.67
C LEU A 21 -3.29 11.94 -11.41
N GLU A 22 -2.46 12.96 -11.51
CA GLU A 22 -1.63 13.49 -10.42
C GLU A 22 -2.47 13.97 -9.22
N ARG A 23 -3.65 14.55 -9.48
CA ARG A 23 -4.56 15.01 -8.41
C ARG A 23 -5.09 13.83 -7.60
N PHE A 24 -5.52 12.78 -8.28
CA PHE A 24 -6.04 11.57 -7.62
C PHE A 24 -4.94 10.75 -6.95
N LEU A 25 -3.76 10.64 -7.58
CA LEU A 25 -2.58 10.02 -6.95
C LEU A 25 -2.16 10.78 -5.68
N ARG A 26 -2.19 12.11 -5.69
CA ARG A 26 -1.91 12.92 -4.50
C ARG A 26 -2.91 12.64 -3.38
N CYS A 27 -4.20 12.52 -3.71
CA CYS A 27 -5.24 12.15 -2.76
C CYS A 27 -4.96 10.81 -2.09
N ALA A 28 -4.74 9.76 -2.89
CA ALA A 28 -4.43 8.42 -2.39
C ALA A 28 -3.15 8.40 -1.55
N LYS A 29 -2.10 9.14 -1.96
CA LYS A 29 -0.86 9.29 -1.21
C LYS A 29 -1.06 9.85 0.19
N VAL A 30 -1.86 10.91 0.33
CA VAL A 30 -2.14 11.52 1.64
C VAL A 30 -2.82 10.49 2.56
N VAL A 31 -3.90 9.86 2.09
CA VAL A 31 -4.66 8.91 2.91
C VAL A 31 -3.82 7.68 3.27
N LEU A 32 -3.06 7.12 2.33
CA LEU A 32 -2.19 5.98 2.63
C LEU A 32 -1.09 6.32 3.64
N SER A 33 -0.52 7.54 3.56
CA SER A 33 0.48 7.98 4.56
C SER A 33 -0.14 8.14 5.95
N GLU A 34 -1.41 8.57 6.02
CA GLU A 34 -2.15 8.76 7.28
C GLU A 34 -2.64 7.44 7.89
N ARG A 35 -3.02 6.45 7.06
CA ARG A 35 -3.77 5.26 7.50
C ARG A 35 -3.03 3.94 7.42
N ASP A 36 -2.13 3.77 6.45
CA ASP A 36 -1.40 2.50 6.27
C ASP A 36 -0.04 2.49 6.96
N GLY A 37 0.45 3.66 7.37
CA GLY A 37 1.76 3.82 8.01
C GLY A 37 2.86 4.24 7.02
N GLY A 38 3.80 5.03 7.54
CA GLY A 38 4.97 5.47 6.81
C GLY A 38 4.71 6.52 5.71
N SER A 39 5.73 6.77 4.89
CA SER A 39 5.65 7.71 3.77
C SER A 39 5.19 6.97 2.50
N ALA A 40 3.96 7.24 2.03
CA ALA A 40 3.52 6.73 0.75
C ALA A 40 4.27 7.40 -0.42
N LYS A 41 4.49 6.67 -1.51
CA LYS A 41 5.13 7.15 -2.75
C LYS A 41 4.17 6.99 -3.92
N ALA A 42 4.04 8.04 -4.72
CA ALA A 42 3.21 8.03 -5.92
C ALA A 42 4.10 7.92 -7.17
N SER A 43 3.65 7.14 -8.14
CA SER A 43 4.25 6.95 -9.45
C SER A 43 3.22 7.32 -10.51
N VAL A 44 3.45 8.45 -11.19
CA VAL A 44 2.57 8.91 -12.28
C VAL A 44 2.64 7.95 -13.46
N THR A 45 3.85 7.50 -13.83
CA THR A 45 4.10 6.55 -14.91
C THR A 45 3.30 5.25 -14.76
N HIS A 46 3.18 4.76 -13.53
CA HIS A 46 2.47 3.52 -13.24
C HIS A 46 1.02 3.73 -12.81
N GLY A 47 0.56 4.98 -12.70
CA GLY A 47 -0.76 5.32 -12.15
C GLY A 47 -0.99 4.69 -10.78
N ALA A 48 0.01 4.69 -9.89
CA ALA A 48 -0.09 3.95 -8.64
C ALA A 48 0.53 4.69 -7.45
N VAL A 49 0.02 4.40 -6.27
CA VAL A 49 0.57 4.83 -4.98
C VAL A 49 0.85 3.61 -4.12
N ALA A 50 2.03 3.54 -3.51
CA ALA A 50 2.40 2.48 -2.59
C ALA A 50 2.81 3.05 -1.23
N SER A 51 2.37 2.40 -0.16
CA SER A 51 2.74 2.67 1.24
C SER A 51 3.43 1.46 1.85
N GLU A 52 3.43 1.33 3.17
CA GLU A 52 4.10 0.25 3.86
C GLU A 52 3.53 -1.12 3.48
N ARG A 53 2.21 -1.32 3.57
CA ARG A 53 1.55 -2.62 3.36
C ARG A 53 0.59 -2.64 2.18
N LEU A 54 0.18 -1.48 1.68
CA LEU A 54 -0.84 -1.35 0.64
C LEU A 54 -0.32 -0.67 -0.63
N MET A 55 -1.03 -0.90 -1.72
CA MET A 55 -0.91 -0.16 -2.96
C MET A 55 -2.30 0.17 -3.53
N VAL A 56 -2.42 1.32 -4.19
CA VAL A 56 -3.63 1.77 -4.88
C VAL A 56 -3.27 2.12 -6.31
N LYS A 57 -3.88 1.44 -7.27
CA LYS A 57 -3.85 1.81 -8.68
C LYS A 57 -4.98 2.78 -8.98
N VAL A 58 -4.69 3.81 -9.75
CA VAL A 58 -5.63 4.83 -10.20
C VAL A 58 -5.64 4.84 -11.72
N GLU A 59 -6.81 4.66 -12.31
CA GLU A 59 -7.01 4.73 -13.76
C GLU A 59 -8.06 5.79 -14.07
N ILE A 60 -7.85 6.54 -15.16
CA ILE A 60 -8.78 7.56 -15.63
C ILE A 60 -9.17 7.21 -17.05
N GLN A 61 -10.46 6.96 -17.25
CA GLN A 61 -11.06 6.81 -18.56
C GLN A 61 -11.86 8.08 -18.89
N LYS A 62 -11.47 8.80 -19.93
CA LYS A 62 -12.25 9.93 -20.45
C LYS A 62 -13.22 9.41 -21.50
N ILE A 63 -14.50 9.72 -21.34
CA ILE A 63 -15.58 9.26 -22.23
C ILE A 63 -16.14 10.48 -22.96
N PRO A 64 -15.94 10.59 -24.28
CA PRO A 64 -16.43 11.73 -25.06
C PRO A 64 -17.95 11.89 -24.91
N GLY A 65 -18.39 13.08 -24.50
CA GLY A 65 -19.81 13.40 -24.31
C GLY A 65 -20.41 12.97 -22.96
N GLU A 66 -19.73 12.13 -22.17
CA GLU A 66 -20.24 11.64 -20.89
C GLU A 66 -19.41 12.11 -19.68
N GLY A 67 -18.15 12.49 -19.90
CA GLY A 67 -17.26 13.00 -18.86
C GLY A 67 -16.06 12.06 -18.61
N ALA A 68 -15.84 11.66 -17.36
CA ALA A 68 -14.74 10.79 -16.99
C ALA A 68 -15.13 9.78 -15.90
N HIS A 69 -14.49 8.62 -15.95
CA HIS A 69 -14.52 7.60 -14.91
C HIS A 69 -13.14 7.47 -14.29
N VAL A 70 -13.06 7.56 -12.96
CA VAL A 70 -11.82 7.39 -12.20
C VAL A 70 -11.96 6.18 -11.30
N SER A 71 -11.13 5.16 -11.51
CA SER A 71 -11.15 3.95 -10.68
C SER A 71 -9.97 3.90 -9.71
N PHE A 72 -10.23 3.35 -8.53
CA PHE A 72 -9.27 3.08 -7.48
C PHE A 72 -9.31 1.58 -7.19
N GLN A 73 -8.19 0.91 -7.39
CA GLN A 73 -8.04 -0.52 -7.11
C GLN A 73 -7.00 -0.70 -6.02
N MET A 74 -7.43 -1.19 -4.85
CA MET A 74 -6.54 -1.41 -3.71
C MET A 74 -6.03 -2.85 -3.69
N GLY A 75 -4.74 -3.01 -3.40
CA GLY A 75 -4.10 -4.31 -3.23
C GLY A 75 -3.06 -4.28 -2.11
N ARG A 76 -2.61 -5.48 -1.70
CA ARG A 76 -1.49 -5.63 -0.78
C ARG A 76 -0.17 -5.34 -1.48
N ARG A 77 0.81 -4.85 -0.74
CA ARG A 77 2.20 -4.78 -1.17
C ARG A 77 2.85 -6.14 -0.93
N ARG A 78 3.61 -6.63 -1.91
CA ARG A 78 4.29 -7.94 -1.84
C ARG A 78 5.20 -8.01 -0.61
N GLY A 79 5.17 -9.15 0.09
CA GLY A 79 5.99 -9.40 1.27
C GLY A 79 5.46 -8.75 2.56
N HIS A 80 4.31 -8.07 2.50
CA HIS A 80 3.64 -7.50 3.68
C HIS A 80 2.33 -8.23 3.95
N LYS A 81 2.00 -8.39 5.24
CA LYS A 81 0.71 -8.91 5.65
C LYS A 81 -0.38 -7.90 5.28
N SER A 82 -1.41 -8.37 4.57
CA SER A 82 -2.58 -7.56 4.26
C SER A 82 -3.29 -7.12 5.55
N PRO A 83 -3.72 -5.85 5.67
CA PRO A 83 -4.71 -5.46 6.65
C PRO A 83 -6.00 -6.29 6.49
N ASP A 84 -6.82 -6.31 7.53
CA ASP A 84 -8.14 -6.92 7.46
C ASP A 84 -9.03 -6.20 6.41
N PRO A 85 -10.00 -6.90 5.79
CA PRO A 85 -10.85 -6.33 4.75
C PRO A 85 -11.60 -5.07 5.17
N GLU A 86 -12.02 -4.98 6.44
CA GLU A 86 -12.72 -3.82 6.98
C GLU A 86 -11.82 -2.57 7.04
N THR A 87 -10.56 -2.75 7.46
CA THR A 87 -9.53 -1.71 7.40
C THR A 87 -9.26 -1.28 5.96
N MET A 88 -9.12 -2.22 5.02
CA MET A 88 -8.93 -1.87 3.60
C MET A 88 -10.11 -1.07 3.05
N ALA A 89 -11.34 -1.48 3.33
CA ALA A 89 -12.55 -0.77 2.91
C ALA A 89 -12.62 0.64 3.51
N ARG A 90 -12.26 0.82 4.79
CA ARG A 90 -12.17 2.15 5.42
C ARG A 90 -11.15 3.06 4.75
N ILE A 91 -9.95 2.54 4.47
CA ILE A 91 -8.90 3.33 3.79
C ILE A 91 -9.38 3.72 2.39
N LEU A 92 -10.00 2.80 1.66
CA LEU A 92 -10.54 3.08 0.33
C LEU A 92 -11.67 4.13 0.39
N ALA A 93 -12.53 4.06 1.40
CA ALA A 93 -13.59 5.04 1.61
C ALA A 93 -13.01 6.44 1.85
N ASP A 94 -11.98 6.56 2.70
CA ASP A 94 -11.30 7.83 2.95
C ASP A 94 -10.67 8.42 1.68
N ILE A 95 -10.11 7.57 0.79
CA ILE A 95 -9.60 7.99 -0.52
C ILE A 95 -10.74 8.55 -1.38
N VAL A 96 -11.85 7.83 -1.49
CA VAL A 96 -13.01 8.22 -2.31
C VAL A 96 -13.65 9.51 -1.79
N LEU A 97 -13.87 9.61 -0.48
CA LEU A 97 -14.41 10.81 0.16
C LEU A 97 -13.51 12.01 -0.11
N ARG A 98 -12.18 11.89 0.10
CA ARG A 98 -11.25 12.98 -0.19
C ARG A 98 -11.19 13.31 -1.69
N ALA A 99 -11.20 12.31 -2.57
CA ALA A 99 -11.20 12.52 -4.01
C ALA A 99 -12.47 13.22 -4.52
N SER A 100 -13.63 12.91 -3.95
CA SER A 100 -14.91 13.54 -4.29
C SER A 100 -14.99 15.04 -3.95
N THR A 101 -14.06 15.55 -3.14
CA THR A 101 -13.96 17.01 -2.90
C THR A 101 -13.24 17.76 -4.02
N LEU A 102 -12.58 17.05 -4.93
CA LEU A 102 -11.75 17.64 -5.99
C LEU A 102 -12.52 17.87 -7.29
N VAL A 103 -13.65 17.20 -7.46
CA VAL A 103 -14.44 17.11 -8.70
C VAL A 103 -15.92 16.96 -8.36
N GLU A 104 -16.79 17.36 -9.28
CA GLU A 104 -18.21 16.99 -9.18
C GLU A 104 -18.38 15.49 -9.46
N VAL A 105 -19.06 14.77 -8.58
CA VAL A 105 -19.28 13.32 -8.71
C VAL A 105 -20.77 13.10 -8.92
N SER A 106 -21.14 12.36 -9.96
CA SER A 106 -22.53 11.99 -10.26
C SER A 106 -22.91 10.63 -9.67
N ALA A 107 -21.96 9.70 -9.57
CA ALA A 107 -22.14 8.39 -8.95
C ALA A 107 -20.82 7.82 -8.41
N VAL A 108 -20.94 6.95 -7.41
CA VAL A 108 -19.82 6.21 -6.82
C VAL A 108 -20.05 4.71 -7.02
N GLU A 109 -19.10 4.01 -7.63
CA GLU A 109 -19.05 2.55 -7.60
C GLU A 109 -18.33 2.10 -6.32
N TRP A 110 -18.88 1.12 -5.60
CA TRP A 110 -18.38 0.75 -4.28
C TRP A 110 -18.19 -0.76 -4.08
N LEU A 111 -16.96 -1.16 -3.73
CA LEU A 111 -16.45 -2.53 -3.55
C LEU A 111 -16.48 -3.39 -4.83
N GLN A 112 -17.49 -3.20 -5.67
CA GLN A 112 -17.66 -3.85 -6.97
C GLN A 112 -18.11 -2.82 -8.02
N PRO A 113 -17.68 -2.96 -9.29
CA PRO A 113 -18.11 -2.05 -10.37
C PRO A 113 -19.62 -2.04 -10.63
N SER A 114 -20.33 -3.11 -10.27
CA SER A 114 -21.78 -3.25 -10.44
C SER A 114 -22.60 -2.47 -9.40
N ILE A 115 -22.01 -2.15 -8.25
CA ILE A 115 -22.71 -1.47 -7.16
C ILE A 115 -22.50 0.03 -7.31
N LYS A 116 -23.51 0.72 -7.87
CA LYS A 116 -23.51 2.18 -8.02
C LYS A 116 -24.38 2.83 -6.95
N LEU A 117 -23.82 3.81 -6.28
CA LEU A 117 -24.47 4.62 -5.25
C LEU A 117 -24.50 6.08 -5.69
N ALA A 118 -25.56 6.80 -5.34
CA ALA A 118 -25.51 8.26 -5.40
C ALA A 118 -24.44 8.77 -4.42
N PRO A 119 -23.78 9.92 -4.70
CA PRO A 119 -22.75 10.47 -3.82
C PRO A 119 -23.21 10.62 -2.36
N GLN A 120 -24.45 11.06 -2.15
CA GLN A 120 -25.04 11.23 -0.82
C GLN A 120 -25.31 9.89 -0.13
N GLU A 121 -25.72 8.86 -0.87
CA GLU A 121 -25.93 7.51 -0.34
C GLU A 121 -24.60 6.90 0.12
N PHE A 122 -23.54 7.06 -0.68
CA PHE A 122 -22.19 6.65 -0.30
C PHE A 122 -21.70 7.41 0.95
N GLN A 123 -21.87 8.73 1.01
CA GLN A 123 -21.50 9.49 2.21
C GLN A 123 -22.28 9.05 3.45
N ASN A 124 -23.56 8.74 3.31
CA ASN A 124 -24.39 8.25 4.40
C ASN A 124 -23.94 6.87 4.86
N SER A 125 -23.67 5.93 3.94
CA SER A 125 -23.20 4.59 4.29
C SER A 125 -21.89 4.64 5.07
N MET A 126 -20.98 5.57 4.74
CA MET A 126 -19.73 5.76 5.49
C MET A 126 -19.94 6.43 6.87
N ARG A 127 -20.99 7.25 7.06
CA ARG A 127 -21.33 7.85 8.37
C ARG A 127 -21.92 6.83 9.36
N TYR A 128 -22.64 5.83 8.88
CA TYR A 128 -23.25 4.79 9.73
C TYR A 128 -22.24 3.74 10.24
N VAL A 129 -21.05 3.68 9.64
CA VAL A 129 -19.94 2.79 10.01
C VAL A 129 -19.04 3.49 11.06
N SER A 130 -19.61 3.83 12.22
CA SER A 130 -18.89 4.41 13.36
C SER A 130 -18.44 3.31 14.34
N PRO A 131 -17.23 3.37 14.94
CA PRO A 131 -16.64 2.30 15.77
C PRO A 131 -17.46 1.86 16.99
N LYS A 132 -18.48 2.63 17.41
CA LYS A 132 -19.27 2.35 18.62
C LYS A 132 -20.44 1.39 18.40
N ARG A 133 -20.70 0.92 17.17
CA ARG A 133 -21.71 -0.10 16.90
C ARG A 133 -21.11 -1.13 15.96
N GLY A 134 -20.90 -2.34 16.48
CA GLY A 134 -20.30 -3.46 15.77
C GLY A 134 -20.95 -3.63 14.40
N ILE A 135 -20.10 -3.64 13.37
CA ILE A 135 -20.51 -3.69 11.98
C ILE A 135 -20.87 -5.13 11.65
N ASN A 136 -22.17 -5.35 11.44
CA ASN A 136 -22.69 -6.52 10.75
C ASN A 136 -22.90 -6.13 9.29
N ILE A 137 -21.81 -6.05 8.53
CA ILE A 137 -21.86 -5.94 7.07
C ILE A 137 -21.11 -7.16 6.54
N GLN A 138 -21.90 -8.17 6.16
CA GLN A 138 -21.55 -9.28 5.28
C GLN A 138 -20.60 -10.36 5.87
N GLN A 139 -21.17 -11.21 6.74
CA GLN A 139 -20.63 -12.54 7.12
C GLN A 139 -20.99 -13.66 6.12
N HIS A 140 -21.25 -13.35 4.85
CA HIS A 140 -21.51 -14.35 3.84
C HIS A 140 -20.57 -14.09 2.65
N GLU A 141 -19.77 -15.10 2.27
CA GLU A 141 -18.96 -15.20 1.03
C GLU A 141 -17.45 -14.86 1.05
N MET A 142 -16.72 -14.93 2.18
CA MET A 142 -15.25 -14.74 2.19
C MET A 142 -14.39 -15.93 2.67
N GLU A 143 -14.91 -17.17 2.67
CA GLU A 143 -14.15 -18.33 3.21
C GLU A 143 -13.41 -19.20 2.16
N GLY A 144 -13.35 -18.83 0.88
CA GLY A 144 -12.95 -19.79 -0.18
C GLY A 144 -11.62 -19.65 -0.93
N GLN A 145 -10.84 -18.56 -0.83
CA GLN A 145 -9.89 -18.19 -1.90
C GLN A 145 -8.45 -17.85 -1.46
N SER A 146 -7.84 -18.68 -0.61
CA SER A 146 -6.48 -18.44 -0.10
C SER A 146 -5.34 -19.01 -0.96
N ALA A 147 -5.59 -19.96 -1.87
CA ALA A 147 -4.52 -20.77 -2.48
C ALA A 147 -3.99 -20.30 -3.86
N GLU A 148 -4.70 -19.45 -4.61
CA GLU A 148 -4.27 -19.00 -5.96
C GLU A 148 -3.62 -17.59 -5.96
N VAL A 149 -3.59 -16.91 -4.81
CA VAL A 149 -3.04 -15.55 -4.63
C VAL A 149 -1.52 -15.52 -4.82
N ASP A 150 -0.84 -16.65 -4.67
CA ASP A 150 0.62 -16.75 -4.68
C ASP A 150 1.22 -16.67 -6.10
N GLU A 151 0.47 -17.05 -7.15
CA GLU A 151 0.98 -17.15 -8.53
C GLU A 151 1.02 -15.79 -9.26
N VAL A 152 0.10 -14.87 -8.93
CA VAL A 152 0.08 -13.49 -9.46
C VAL A 152 1.15 -12.61 -8.78
N GLU A 153 1.47 -12.90 -7.53
CA GLU A 153 2.57 -12.24 -6.80
C GLU A 153 3.94 -12.56 -7.42
N GLU A 154 4.08 -13.75 -8.01
CA GLU A 154 5.28 -14.17 -8.72
C GLU A 154 5.43 -13.47 -10.09
N ASN A 155 4.34 -13.26 -10.82
CA ASN A 155 4.37 -12.57 -12.11
C ASN A 155 4.62 -11.06 -12.00
N LEU A 156 4.03 -10.37 -11.01
CA LEU A 156 4.32 -8.94 -10.76
C LEU A 156 5.75 -8.74 -10.26
N ALA A 157 6.26 -9.66 -9.44
CA ALA A 157 7.65 -9.66 -9.02
C ALA A 157 8.65 -9.89 -10.16
N ARG A 158 8.22 -10.54 -11.24
CA ARG A 158 9.03 -10.75 -12.44
C ARG A 158 9.17 -9.45 -13.23
N LEU A 159 8.05 -8.72 -13.41
CA LEU A 159 8.02 -7.42 -14.07
C LEU A 159 8.92 -6.37 -13.39
N PHE A 160 8.91 -6.30 -12.05
CA PHE A 160 9.79 -5.37 -11.31
C PHE A 160 11.27 -5.79 -11.30
N ARG A 161 11.60 -7.03 -11.66
CA ARG A 161 12.99 -7.49 -11.86
C ARG A 161 13.48 -7.22 -13.28
N GLU A 162 12.59 -7.21 -14.27
CA GLU A 162 12.94 -6.94 -15.67
C GLU A 162 13.08 -5.44 -15.99
N THR A 163 12.64 -4.55 -15.10
CA THR A 163 12.78 -3.09 -15.30
C THR A 163 14.05 -2.51 -14.65
N ASP A 164 15.06 -3.35 -14.41
CA ASP A 164 16.33 -2.89 -13.84
C ASP A 164 17.03 -1.93 -14.82
N LEU A 165 17.19 -0.71 -14.34
CA LEU A 165 18.06 0.31 -14.92
C LEU A 165 19.50 -0.21 -14.84
N GLY A 166 20.07 -0.65 -15.98
CA GLY A 166 21.53 -0.74 -16.14
C GLY A 166 22.15 0.67 -15.95
N ASP A 167 23.37 0.86 -15.47
CA ASP A 167 24.49 -0.02 -15.14
C ASP A 167 25.35 0.68 -14.07
N ALA A 168 26.07 -0.08 -13.24
CA ALA A 168 27.49 0.16 -12.96
C ALA A 168 28.10 -1.03 -12.22
N ASP A 169 28.67 -1.91 -13.02
CA ASP A 169 29.88 -2.72 -12.82
C ASP A 169 30.86 -2.18 -11.75
N ALA A 170 31.29 -3.07 -10.83
CA ALA A 170 32.70 -3.39 -10.59
C ALA A 170 32.86 -4.31 -9.37
N GLY A 171 33.39 -5.52 -9.61
CA GLY A 171 34.32 -6.16 -8.68
C GLY A 171 33.99 -7.55 -8.18
N GLU A 172 33.91 -8.54 -9.07
CA GLU A 172 34.28 -9.92 -8.71
C GLU A 172 35.80 -10.04 -8.50
N THR A 173 36.21 -10.80 -7.48
CA THR A 173 37.01 -12.04 -7.58
C THR A 173 37.38 -12.47 -6.15
N SER A 174 36.83 -13.60 -5.69
CA SER A 174 37.40 -14.95 -5.78
C SER A 174 38.25 -15.31 -4.54
N GLY A 175 37.89 -16.41 -3.89
CA GLY A 175 38.63 -16.96 -2.75
C GLY A 175 37.93 -18.13 -2.08
N THR A 176 37.95 -19.27 -2.75
CA THR A 176 37.50 -20.61 -2.35
C THR A 176 38.06 -21.12 -1.01
N HIS A 177 37.29 -21.98 -0.33
CA HIS A 177 37.59 -23.41 -0.06
C HIS A 177 37.33 -23.91 1.38
N SER A 178 36.71 -25.09 1.44
CA SER A 178 36.84 -26.20 2.41
C SER A 178 36.12 -26.20 3.77
N GLU A 179 35.33 -27.27 3.89
CA GLU A 179 34.82 -28.03 5.03
C GLU A 179 35.79 -28.20 6.23
N SER A 180 35.23 -28.40 7.43
CA SER A 180 35.43 -29.62 8.24
C SER A 180 35.22 -29.44 9.76
N TRP A 181 34.19 -30.11 10.28
CA TRP A 181 34.07 -30.94 11.49
C TRP A 181 34.56 -30.46 12.88
N ALA A 182 33.59 -30.53 13.81
CA ALA A 182 33.64 -30.85 15.23
C ALA A 182 34.99 -31.05 15.95
N SER A 183 35.14 -30.37 17.08
CA SER A 183 35.61 -31.02 18.31
C SER A 183 35.17 -30.31 19.58
N THR A 184 34.76 -31.18 20.50
CA THR A 184 34.41 -31.05 21.91
C THR A 184 35.48 -30.37 22.78
N GLY A 185 35.04 -29.74 23.87
CA GLY A 185 35.91 -29.47 25.03
C GLY A 185 35.39 -28.37 25.94
N GLY A 186 34.64 -28.76 26.97
CA GLY A 186 34.14 -27.84 27.98
C GLY A 186 35.20 -27.32 28.95
N LYS A 187 34.88 -26.22 29.63
CA LYS A 187 35.14 -26.01 31.06
C LYS A 187 34.39 -24.78 31.55
N GLU A 188 33.52 -25.00 32.53
CA GLU A 188 32.91 -23.99 33.39
C GLU A 188 33.98 -23.30 34.26
N SER A 189 33.79 -22.00 34.54
CA SER A 189 33.51 -21.42 35.88
C SER A 189 34.60 -20.39 36.29
N PRO A 190 34.42 -19.52 37.31
CA PRO A 190 33.68 -18.25 37.20
C PRO A 190 34.43 -17.04 37.83
N ASP A 191 33.77 -15.88 37.80
CA ASP A 191 33.84 -14.78 38.79
C ASP A 191 35.10 -13.87 38.85
N THR A 192 34.90 -12.56 38.68
CA THR A 192 35.02 -11.53 39.74
C THR A 192 35.31 -10.11 39.21
N SER A 193 34.66 -9.15 39.89
CA SER A 193 35.12 -7.78 40.18
C SER A 193 35.17 -6.75 39.04
N LYS A 194 34.23 -5.79 39.03
CA LYS A 194 34.16 -4.55 39.84
C LYS A 194 34.93 -3.36 39.23
N LYS A 195 34.15 -2.29 39.05
CA LYS A 195 34.51 -0.86 39.17
C LYS A 195 35.39 -0.25 38.07
N SER A 196 34.89 0.85 37.51
CA SER A 196 35.55 2.18 37.52
C SER A 196 35.00 3.02 36.37
N LEU A 197 34.09 3.95 36.68
CA LEU A 197 34.27 5.41 36.54
C LEU A 197 34.48 5.90 35.09
N MET A 198 33.49 6.57 34.51
CA MET A 198 33.25 8.02 34.60
C MET A 198 34.25 8.90 33.80
N LYS A 199 33.61 9.79 33.01
CA LYS A 199 33.95 11.21 32.74
C LYS A 199 34.62 11.60 31.42
N ARG A 200 33.89 12.54 30.79
CA ARG A 200 34.29 13.79 30.11
C ARG A 200 34.92 13.62 28.71
N ALA A 201 34.23 14.08 27.65
CA ALA A 201 34.00 15.49 27.24
C ALA A 201 35.29 16.19 26.78
N PHE A 202 35.32 16.67 25.53
CA PHE A 202 35.46 18.11 25.21
C PHE A 202 35.49 18.42 23.69
N ARG A 203 34.81 19.54 23.36
CA ARG A 203 35.07 20.59 22.33
C ARG A 203 35.22 20.17 20.85
N ARG A 204 34.37 20.63 19.92
CA ARG A 204 34.07 22.02 19.46
C ARG A 204 35.29 22.71 18.84
N ILE A 205 35.34 22.82 17.52
CA ILE A 205 35.87 24.01 16.80
C ILE A 205 34.95 24.33 15.61
N ARG A 206 34.65 25.62 15.51
CA ARG A 206 33.77 26.32 14.56
C ARG A 206 34.64 26.88 13.43
N LYS A 207 34.03 27.03 12.24
CA LYS A 207 34.48 27.83 11.08
C LYS A 207 35.21 29.13 11.46
N SER A 208 36.31 29.43 10.76
CA SER A 208 36.38 30.54 9.80
C SER A 208 37.61 30.39 8.92
#